data_AF-A0A952CCT2-F1
#
_entry.id   AF-A0A952CCT2-F1
#
_cell.length_a   1.000
_cell.length_b   1.000
_cell.length_c   1.000
_cell.angle_alpha   90.00
_cell.angle_beta   90.00
_cell.angle_gamma   90.00
#
_symmetry.space_group_name_H-M   'P 1'
#
loop_
_entity.id
_entity.type
_entity.pdbx_description
1 polymer ?
#
loop_
_entity_poly.entity_id
_entity_poly.type
_entity_poly.pdbx_seq_one_letter_code
_entity_poly.pdbx_strand_id
1 'polypeptide(L)'
;MNISPDKRRIRLQLTAELDATALSALIADLSDARAQMEPPIPMDLPQPGETGDLIPMQDEPSVIAAPLKGGRTRLWLRSHGLGWLAFNFTTTQTAALRDFFHANAPATNPTTSLFGGGSGNGTPPH
;
A
#
# COMPACT_ATOMS: atom_id res chain seq x y z
N MET A 1 -12.79 9.54 -20.15
CA MET A 1 -11.87 10.54 -19.58
C MET A 1 -10.92 11.03 -20.66
N ASN A 2 -10.54 12.31 -20.69
CA ASN A 2 -9.59 12.83 -21.68
C ASN A 2 -8.60 13.82 -21.05
N ILE A 3 -7.31 13.54 -21.19
CA ILE A 3 -6.21 14.43 -20.75
C ILE A 3 -5.99 15.48 -21.84
N SER A 4 -5.84 16.76 -21.47
CA SER A 4 -5.56 17.83 -22.43
C SER A 4 -4.22 17.61 -23.15
N PRO A 5 -4.03 18.15 -24.37
CA PRO A 5 -2.76 18.00 -25.10
C PRO A 5 -1.53 18.50 -24.32
N ASP A 6 -1.72 19.53 -23.47
CA ASP A 6 -0.70 20.07 -22.58
C ASP A 6 -0.43 19.21 -21.32
N LYS A 7 -1.18 18.11 -21.14
CA LYS A 7 -1.13 17.19 -19.99
C LYS A 7 -1.40 17.80 -18.62
N ARG A 8 -1.83 19.07 -18.56
CA ARG A 8 -2.04 19.79 -17.29
C ARG A 8 -3.45 19.68 -16.75
N ARG A 9 -4.40 19.23 -17.57
CA ARG A 9 -5.81 19.15 -17.21
C ARG A 9 -6.40 17.83 -17.66
N ILE A 10 -7.45 17.42 -16.96
CA ILE A 10 -8.21 16.23 -17.29
C ILE A 10 -9.69 16.56 -17.27
N ARG A 11 -10.41 16.11 -18.30
CA ARG A 11 -11.86 16.25 -18.37
C ARG A 11 -12.52 14.94 -17.97
N LEU A 12 -13.38 15.07 -16.94
CA LEU A 12 -14.22 14.02 -16.40
C LEU A 12 -15.68 14.39 -16.65
N GLN A 13 -16.48 13.42 -17.08
CA GLN A 13 -17.92 13.56 -17.17
C GLN A 13 -18.52 12.33 -16.49
N LEU A 14 -19.20 12.56 -15.38
CA LEU A 14 -19.89 11.54 -14.60
C LEU A 14 -21.39 11.78 -14.77
N THR A 15 -22.06 10.88 -15.48
CA THR A 15 -23.50 10.97 -15.76
C THR A 15 -24.29 9.84 -15.10
N ALA A 16 -23.66 9.07 -14.22
CA ALA A 16 -24.26 7.91 -13.56
C ALA A 16 -23.88 7.89 -12.07
N GLU A 17 -24.73 7.28 -11.26
CA GLU A 17 -24.41 6.87 -9.90
C GLU A 17 -23.44 5.68 -9.98
N LEU A 18 -22.39 5.70 -9.15
CA LEU A 18 -21.39 4.64 -9.09
C LEU A 18 -21.55 3.88 -7.78
N ASP A 19 -21.60 2.55 -7.86
CA ASP A 19 -21.44 1.70 -6.68
C ASP A 19 -19.95 1.66 -6.24
N ALA A 20 -19.68 0.98 -5.12
CA ALA A 20 -18.32 0.91 -4.57
C ALA A 20 -17.31 0.25 -5.51
N THR A 21 -17.74 -0.73 -6.32
CA THR A 21 -16.86 -1.44 -7.27
C THR A 21 -16.53 -0.54 -8.45
N ALA A 22 -17.53 0.12 -9.02
CA ALA A 22 -17.37 1.06 -10.12
C ALA A 22 -16.55 2.30 -9.69
N LEU A 23 -16.76 2.80 -8.47
CA LEU A 23 -15.97 3.89 -7.90
C LEU A 23 -14.51 3.48 -7.71
N SER A 24 -14.25 2.27 -7.23
CA SER A 24 -12.87 1.76 -7.06
C SER A 24 -12.15 1.62 -8.40
N ALA A 25 -12.85 1.14 -9.43
CA ALA A 25 -12.31 1.08 -10.79
C ALA A 25 -12.01 2.49 -11.34
N LEU A 26 -12.91 3.45 -11.12
CA LEU A 26 -12.67 4.83 -11.50
C LEU A 26 -11.42 5.39 -10.81
N ILE A 27 -11.25 5.19 -9.50
CA ILE A 27 -10.06 5.65 -8.77
C ILE A 27 -8.76 5.06 -9.36
N ALA A 28 -8.77 3.79 -9.76
CA ALA A 28 -7.63 3.18 -10.45
C ALA A 28 -7.34 3.89 -11.78
N ASP A 29 -8.36 4.12 -12.62
CA ASP A 29 -8.21 4.85 -13.88
C ASP A 29 -7.73 6.29 -13.67
N LEU A 30 -8.22 6.98 -12.62
CA LEU A 30 -7.76 8.31 -12.23
C LEU A 30 -6.27 8.29 -11.85
N SER A 31 -5.83 7.26 -11.15
CA SER A 31 -4.44 7.12 -10.69
C SER A 31 -3.50 6.93 -11.88
N ASP A 32 -3.88 6.07 -12.82
CA ASP A 32 -3.14 5.85 -14.07
C ASP A 32 -3.11 7.12 -14.95
N ALA A 33 -4.22 7.85 -15.02
CA ALA A 33 -4.26 9.12 -15.74
C ALA A 33 -3.37 10.17 -15.08
N ARG A 34 -3.39 10.30 -13.74
CA ARG A 34 -2.53 11.22 -13.00
C ARG A 34 -1.05 10.93 -13.23
N ALA A 35 -0.65 9.67 -13.36
CA ALA A 35 0.74 9.30 -13.66
C ALA A 35 1.23 9.81 -15.03
N GLN A 36 0.33 10.17 -15.94
CA GLN A 36 0.65 10.69 -17.28
C GLN A 36 0.58 12.22 -17.37
N MET A 37 0.14 12.89 -16.30
CA MET A 37 -0.09 14.34 -16.27
C MET A 37 1.14 15.13 -15.80
N GLU A 38 1.16 16.41 -16.18
CA GLU A 38 2.18 17.40 -15.80
C GLU A 38 1.66 18.35 -14.70
N PRO A 39 2.48 18.68 -13.68
CA PRO A 39 3.84 18.19 -13.45
C PRO A 39 3.86 16.70 -13.00
N PRO A 40 5.00 16.00 -13.17
CA PRO A 40 5.14 14.64 -12.68
C PRO A 40 4.89 14.60 -11.17
N ILE A 41 4.51 13.42 -10.66
CA ILE A 41 4.38 13.20 -9.23
C ILE A 41 5.80 13.34 -8.63
N PRO A 42 6.02 14.25 -7.67
CA PRO A 42 7.32 14.40 -7.03
C PRO A 42 7.79 13.06 -6.43
N MET A 43 9.06 12.74 -6.63
CA MET A 43 9.69 11.53 -6.05
C MET A 43 10.31 11.80 -4.69
N ASP A 44 10.54 13.08 -4.38
CA ASP A 44 11.11 13.50 -3.11
C ASP A 44 10.07 13.33 -2.00
N LEU A 45 10.54 12.88 -0.84
CA LEU A 45 9.75 12.92 0.38
C LEU A 45 9.38 14.39 0.67
N PRO A 46 8.09 14.70 0.84
CA PRO A 46 7.70 16.06 1.15
C PRO A 46 8.19 16.47 2.52
N GLN A 47 8.50 17.75 2.70
CA GLN A 47 8.93 18.21 4.02
C GLN A 47 7.73 18.30 4.96
N PRO A 48 7.95 18.05 6.27
CA PRO A 48 6.92 18.24 7.29
C PRO A 48 6.31 19.64 7.19
N GLY A 49 4.99 19.71 6.98
CA GLY A 49 4.24 20.98 6.87
C GLY A 49 4.02 21.49 5.44
N GLU A 50 4.66 20.93 4.41
CA GLU A 50 4.46 21.35 3.01
C GLU A 50 3.28 20.65 2.31
N THR A 51 2.83 19.51 2.85
CA THR A 51 1.88 18.59 2.18
C THR A 51 0.55 18.42 2.91
N GLY A 52 0.25 19.31 3.87
CA GLY A 52 -1.04 19.32 4.55
C GLY A 52 -2.17 19.19 3.52
N ASP A 53 -2.87 18.05 3.58
CA ASP A 53 -4.03 17.64 2.78
C ASP A 53 -3.81 16.84 1.47
N LEU A 54 -2.59 16.66 0.95
CA LEU A 54 -2.38 15.94 -0.33
C LEU A 54 -1.85 14.51 -0.22
N ILE A 55 -1.41 14.08 0.98
CA ILE A 55 -0.95 12.70 1.21
C ILE A 55 -1.96 12.01 2.12
N PRO A 56 -2.61 10.94 1.65
CA PRO A 56 -3.48 10.16 2.51
C PRO A 56 -2.64 9.48 3.60
N MET A 57 -2.72 10.02 4.82
CA MET A 57 -2.14 9.42 6.01
C MET A 57 -3.16 8.52 6.68
N GLN A 58 -2.69 7.40 7.22
CA GLN A 58 -3.53 6.50 7.97
C GLN A 58 -2.77 5.97 9.18
N ASP A 59 -3.42 6.08 10.33
CA ASP A 59 -2.97 5.47 11.56
C ASP A 59 -3.36 3.98 11.57
N GLU A 60 -2.47 3.15 12.14
CA GLU A 60 -2.68 1.70 12.31
C GLU A 60 -3.13 0.95 11.04
N PRO A 61 -2.41 1.08 9.90
CA PRO A 61 -2.80 0.38 8.68
C PRO A 61 -2.69 -1.14 8.84
N SER A 62 -3.59 -1.88 8.19
CA SER A 62 -3.41 -3.32 8.03
C SER A 62 -2.25 -3.60 7.08
N VAL A 63 -1.27 -4.38 7.53
CA VAL A 63 -0.06 -4.72 6.78
C VAL A 63 0.05 -6.24 6.62
N ILE A 64 0.26 -6.71 5.39
CA ILE A 64 0.49 -8.14 5.11
C ILE A 64 1.70 -8.27 4.19
N ALA A 65 2.67 -9.11 4.55
CA ALA A 65 3.83 -9.42 3.71
C ALA A 65 3.75 -10.86 3.19
N ALA A 66 4.09 -11.06 1.92
CA ALA A 66 4.15 -12.40 1.32
C ALA A 66 5.43 -12.55 0.45
N PRO A 67 6.13 -13.69 0.53
CA PRO A 67 7.26 -13.96 -0.35
C PRO A 67 6.78 -14.18 -1.79
N LEU A 68 7.59 -13.75 -2.75
CA LEU A 68 7.42 -14.00 -4.17
C LEU A 68 8.61 -14.82 -4.69
N LYS A 69 8.45 -15.41 -5.88
CA LYS A 69 9.54 -16.12 -6.58
C LYS A 69 10.75 -15.20 -6.79
N GLY A 70 11.94 -15.79 -6.68
CA GLY A 70 13.22 -15.08 -6.86
C GLY A 70 13.63 -14.23 -5.67
N GLY A 71 13.15 -14.53 -4.46
CA GLY A 71 13.56 -13.82 -3.23
C GLY A 71 13.04 -12.39 -3.13
N ARG A 72 11.98 -12.07 -3.88
CA ARG A 72 11.25 -10.79 -3.78
C ARG A 72 10.16 -10.89 -2.72
N THR A 73 9.67 -9.74 -2.26
CA THR A 73 8.61 -9.66 -1.24
C THR A 73 7.49 -8.77 -1.76
N ARG A 74 6.24 -9.16 -1.55
CA ARG A 74 5.08 -8.27 -1.73
C ARG A 74 4.60 -7.79 -0.37
N LEU A 75 4.48 -6.47 -0.21
CA LEU A 75 3.83 -5.84 0.93
C LEU A 75 2.46 -5.32 0.48
N TRP A 76 1.43 -5.68 1.23
CA TRP A 76 0.08 -5.16 1.10
C TRP A 76 -0.19 -4.20 2.25
N LEU A 77 -0.66 -3.00 1.92
CA LEU A 77 -1.07 -1.96 2.87
C LEU A 77 -2.53 -1.59 2.60
N ARG A 78 -3.37 -1.58 3.63
CA ARG A 78 -4.77 -1.16 3.49
C ARG A 78 -4.92 0.34 3.78
N SER A 79 -5.30 1.08 2.75
CA SER A 79 -5.82 2.45 2.85
C SER A 79 -7.35 2.44 3.02
N HIS A 80 -7.89 3.30 3.88
CA HIS A 80 -9.32 3.46 4.09
C HIS A 80 -10.02 3.95 2.81
N GLY A 81 -9.41 4.92 2.12
CA GLY A 81 -9.99 5.53 0.91
C GLY A 81 -9.63 4.82 -0.40
N LEU A 82 -8.46 4.16 -0.46
CA LEU A 82 -7.95 3.54 -1.69
C LEU A 82 -8.01 2.01 -1.68
N GLY A 83 -8.43 1.39 -0.58
CA GLY A 83 -8.45 -0.07 -0.45
C GLY A 83 -7.03 -0.66 -0.29
N TRP A 84 -6.78 -1.83 -0.88
CA TRP A 84 -5.49 -2.51 -0.77
C TRP A 84 -4.48 -2.00 -1.80
N LEU A 85 -3.33 -1.54 -1.31
CA LEU A 85 -2.16 -1.16 -2.11
C LEU A 85 -1.11 -2.26 -2.01
N ALA A 86 -0.47 -2.59 -3.14
CA ALA A 86 0.52 -3.67 -3.20
C ALA A 86 1.85 -3.17 -3.76
N PHE A 87 2.94 -3.43 -3.04
CA PHE A 87 4.29 -3.03 -3.43
C PHE A 87 5.18 -4.27 -3.51
N ASN A 88 5.87 -4.44 -4.65
CA ASN A 88 6.84 -5.52 -4.84
C ASN A 88 8.25 -4.98 -4.57
N PHE A 89 8.89 -5.53 -3.55
CA PHE A 89 10.24 -5.17 -3.15
C PHE A 89 11.26 -6.19 -3.68
N THR A 90 12.42 -5.68 -4.07
CA THR A 90 13.59 -6.51 -4.33
C THR A 90 14.16 -7.07 -3.03
N THR A 91 15.06 -8.05 -3.13
CA THR A 91 15.76 -8.61 -1.97
C THR A 91 16.50 -7.52 -1.19
N THR A 92 17.19 -6.61 -1.88
CA THR A 92 17.94 -5.52 -1.25
C THR A 92 17.03 -4.54 -0.51
N GLN A 93 15.90 -4.16 -1.10
CA GLN A 93 14.93 -3.28 -0.43
C GLN A 93 14.30 -3.95 0.79
N THR A 94 14.01 -5.26 0.68
CA THR A 94 13.47 -6.04 1.82
C THR A 94 14.48 -6.08 2.97
N ALA A 95 15.77 -6.29 2.68
CA ALA A 95 16.83 -6.29 3.70
C ALA A 95 16.97 -4.92 4.37
N ALA A 96 16.94 -3.83 3.59
CA ALA A 96 17.00 -2.47 4.13
C ALA A 96 15.83 -2.18 5.09
N LEU A 97 14.60 -2.57 4.72
CA LEU A 97 13.43 -2.40 5.59
C LEU A 97 13.56 -3.20 6.88
N ARG A 98 14.00 -4.47 6.80
CA ARG A 98 14.26 -5.31 7.97
C ARG A 98 15.24 -4.64 8.93
N ASP A 99 16.37 -4.18 8.41
CA ASP A 99 17.45 -3.61 9.24
C ASP A 99 16.99 -2.30 9.90
N PHE A 100 16.25 -1.46 9.15
CA PHE A 100 15.66 -0.25 9.70
C PHE A 100 14.67 -0.55 10.84
N PHE A 101 13.72 -1.46 10.63
CA PHE A 101 12.75 -1.81 11.68
C PHE A 101 13.42 -2.46 12.89
N HIS A 102 14.42 -3.32 12.68
CA HIS A 102 15.15 -3.92 13.79
C HIS A 102 15.89 -2.87 14.65
N ALA A 103 16.44 -1.82 14.02
CA ALA A 103 17.17 -0.77 14.73
C ALA A 103 16.26 0.26 15.43
N ASN A 104 15.03 0.45 14.95
CA ASN A 104 14.16 1.56 15.38
C ASN A 104 12.84 1.13 16.01
N ALA A 105 12.43 -0.12 15.87
CA ALA A 105 11.24 -0.61 16.56
C ALA A 105 11.51 -0.69 18.06
N PRO A 106 10.60 -0.18 18.91
CA PRO A 106 10.72 -0.38 20.34
C PRO A 106 10.75 -1.89 20.62
N ALA A 107 11.64 -2.32 21.52
CA ALA A 107 11.73 -3.71 21.94
C ALA A 107 10.39 -4.13 22.54
N THR A 108 9.58 -4.80 21.74
CA THR A 108 8.36 -5.45 22.20
C THR A 108 8.74 -6.86 22.59
N ASN A 109 8.54 -7.22 23.86
CA ASN A 109 8.78 -8.59 24.32
C ASN A 109 7.92 -9.54 23.46
N PRO A 110 8.52 -10.48 22.71
CA PRO A 110 7.79 -11.28 21.73
C PRO A 110 6.99 -12.36 22.44
N THR A 111 5.69 -12.15 22.62
CA THR A 111 4.74 -13.24 22.88
C THR A 111 3.71 -13.41 21.76
N THR A 112 3.69 -12.53 20.76
CA THR A 112 2.99 -12.78 19.52
C THR A 112 3.84 -13.68 18.63
N SER A 113 3.65 -14.99 18.80
CA SER A 113 4.21 -16.01 17.92
C SER A 113 3.93 -15.64 16.45
N LEU A 114 5.00 -15.34 15.71
CA LEU A 114 4.96 -15.05 14.28
C LEU A 114 4.62 -16.29 13.43
N PHE A 115 4.43 -17.44 14.08
CA PHE A 115 3.91 -18.65 13.50
C PHE A 115 2.74 -19.12 14.34
N GLY A 116 1.52 -18.98 13.82
CA GLY A 116 0.38 -19.77 14.25
C GLY A 116 0.58 -21.24 13.83
N GLY A 117 1.64 -21.87 14.34
CA GLY A 117 1.90 -23.30 14.20
C GLY A 117 1.13 -24.02 15.29
N GLY A 118 -0.13 -24.34 15.03
CA GLY A 118 -0.86 -25.33 15.81
C GLY A 118 -0.25 -26.72 15.58
N SER A 119 0.87 -27.02 16.21
CA SER A 119 1.34 -28.40 16.38
C SER A 119 0.55 -29.03 17.53
N GLY A 120 -0.24 -30.04 17.20
CA GLY A 120 -1.06 -30.79 18.16
C GLY A 120 -0.23 -31.66 19.10
N ASN A 121 -0.88 -32.11 20.18
CA ASN A 121 -0.54 -33.36 20.87
C ASN A 121 -1.71 -33.89 21.73
N GLY A 122 -2.12 -35.14 21.43
CA GLY A 122 -2.77 -36.16 22.28
C GLY A 122 -4.13 -35.84 22.92
N THR A 123 -5.19 -36.66 22.83
CA THR A 123 -5.24 -38.11 23.16
C THR A 123 -6.61 -38.67 22.69
N PRO A 124 -6.75 -39.92 22.19
CA PRO A 124 -8.06 -40.52 21.95
C PRO A 124 -8.67 -41.09 23.24
N PRO A 125 -10.00 -41.05 23.42
CA PRO A 125 -10.64 -41.68 24.57
C PRO A 125 -10.76 -43.20 24.39
N HIS A 126 -10.62 -43.91 25.50
CA HIS A 126 -10.87 -45.34 25.68
C HIS A 126 -12.33 -45.73 25.46
#